data_AF-A0A5C6AHV2-F1
#
_entry.id   AF-A0A5C6AHV2-F1
#
_cell.length_a   1.000
_cell.length_b   1.000
_cell.length_c   1.000
_cell.angle_alpha   90.00
_cell.angle_beta   90.00
_cell.angle_gamma   90.00
#
_symmetry.space_group_name_H-M   'P 1'
#
loop_
_entity.id
_entity.type
_entity.pdbx_description
1 polymer ?
#
loop_
_entity_poly.entity_id
_entity_poly.type
_entity_poly.pdbx_seq_one_letter_code
_entity_poly.pdbx_strand_id
1 'polypeptide(L)'
;MKMNFVRLACLGGLLSMTCTSQATLSYNDDVTPGVIFGSGNANGGWTIDTNSSIGLELALRAKVRFPTPQNQFNLSSNNVYTFQSGAASGSSSWITSETPNWNFEYSINTDLTGSGGAKLDDYFYVLQLDFNPAGGAIAGPKFDPIRPLSHPLDGFTVDNSYGDNSTTSATDTVGDFATTPALAAANNVTQNSQSYEFWNNVSSFDPTVNGTYELSLTAFTSIGEIVGQTSIIVATVPEASPVLIGSLMTAGFGLVYRRRSESTEG
;
A
#
# COMPACT_ATOMS: atom_id res chain seq x y z
N MET A 1 47.82 -54.00 -42.24
CA MET A 1 47.31 -53.83 -40.86
C MET A 1 47.32 -52.34 -40.55
N LYS A 2 46.17 -51.65 -40.68
CA LYS A 2 46.04 -50.20 -40.43
C LYS A 2 45.04 -50.02 -39.29
N MET A 3 45.47 -49.27 -38.28
CA MET A 3 44.82 -49.09 -36.98
C MET A 3 43.89 -47.88 -37.07
N ASN A 4 42.58 -48.09 -36.89
CA ASN A 4 41.59 -47.02 -36.91
C ASN A 4 41.48 -46.39 -35.51
N PHE A 5 41.86 -45.11 -35.41
CA PHE A 5 41.64 -44.29 -34.23
C PHE A 5 40.17 -43.88 -34.13
N VAL A 6 39.50 -44.31 -33.07
CA VAL A 6 38.18 -43.80 -32.66
C VAL A 6 38.38 -42.40 -32.08
N ARG A 7 37.77 -41.38 -32.69
CA ARG A 7 37.69 -40.03 -32.11
C ARG A 7 36.43 -39.93 -31.25
N LEU A 8 36.63 -39.83 -29.95
CA LEU A 8 35.62 -39.51 -28.96
C LEU A 8 35.35 -38.00 -29.04
N ALA A 9 34.16 -37.59 -29.47
CA ALA A 9 33.75 -36.19 -29.44
C ALA A 9 33.12 -35.89 -28.07
N CYS A 10 33.75 -35.00 -27.31
CA CYS A 10 33.24 -34.50 -26.03
C CYS A 10 31.97 -33.68 -26.26
N LEU A 11 30.86 -34.13 -25.67
CA LEU A 11 29.60 -33.40 -25.59
C LEU A 11 29.74 -32.36 -24.46
N GLY A 12 30.07 -31.12 -24.81
CA GLY A 12 30.06 -30.00 -23.88
C GLY A 12 28.64 -29.52 -23.63
N GLY A 13 28.08 -29.86 -22.46
CA GLY A 13 26.79 -29.32 -22.02
C GLY A 13 26.91 -27.83 -21.70
N LEU A 14 26.16 -27.00 -22.42
CA LEU A 14 25.97 -25.59 -22.06
C LEU A 14 25.13 -25.55 -20.78
N LEU A 15 25.74 -25.10 -19.69
CA LEU A 15 25.05 -24.73 -18.46
C LEU A 15 24.23 -23.47 -18.76
N SER A 16 22.91 -23.60 -18.88
CA SER A 16 22.02 -22.46 -19.07
C SER A 16 22.01 -21.64 -17.78
N MET A 17 22.47 -20.40 -17.85
CA MET A 17 22.41 -19.46 -16.74
C MET A 17 20.94 -19.13 -16.46
N THR A 18 20.46 -19.46 -15.27
CA THR A 18 19.15 -19.04 -14.78
C THR A 18 19.17 -17.54 -14.54
N CYS A 19 18.35 -16.80 -15.28
CA CYS A 19 18.07 -15.40 -14.97
C CYS A 19 17.38 -15.35 -13.60
N THR A 20 18.01 -14.72 -12.60
CA THR A 20 17.34 -14.41 -11.35
C THR A 20 16.25 -13.38 -11.64
N SER A 21 14.99 -13.74 -11.42
CA SER A 21 13.84 -12.84 -11.41
C SER A 21 14.16 -11.60 -10.58
N GLN A 22 14.10 -10.41 -11.17
CA GLN A 22 14.35 -9.14 -10.47
C GLN A 22 13.02 -8.49 -10.10
N ALA A 23 12.61 -8.68 -8.84
CA ALA A 23 11.63 -7.84 -8.18
C ALA A 23 12.17 -6.39 -8.19
N THR A 24 11.37 -5.45 -8.66
CA THR A 24 11.72 -4.03 -8.75
C THR A 24 10.78 -3.23 -7.87
N LEU A 25 11.34 -2.63 -6.82
CA LEU A 25 10.60 -1.76 -5.91
C LEU A 25 10.62 -0.32 -6.44
N SER A 26 9.44 0.28 -6.62
CA SER A 26 9.28 1.70 -6.93
C SER A 26 8.42 2.41 -5.88
N TYR A 27 8.59 3.73 -5.79
CA TYR A 27 7.92 4.58 -4.82
C TYR A 27 7.34 5.80 -5.52
N ASN A 28 6.21 6.28 -5.01
CA ASN A 28 5.47 7.39 -5.60
C ASN A 28 5.11 7.14 -7.08
N ASP A 29 4.74 5.90 -7.38
CA ASP A 29 4.48 5.46 -8.74
C ASP A 29 2.98 5.23 -8.96
N ASP A 30 2.63 4.93 -10.21
CA ASP A 30 1.29 4.60 -10.68
C ASP A 30 1.12 3.08 -10.79
N VAL A 31 -0.03 2.55 -10.34
CA VAL A 31 -0.36 1.12 -10.55
C VAL A 31 -0.97 0.91 -11.93
N THR A 32 -0.92 -0.32 -12.43
CA THR A 32 -1.52 -0.72 -13.71
C THR A 32 -2.79 -1.54 -13.47
N PRO A 33 -3.93 -1.21 -14.13
CA PRO A 33 -4.14 -0.21 -15.19
C PRO A 33 -4.37 1.22 -14.69
N GLY A 34 -4.40 1.40 -13.38
CA GLY A 34 -4.86 2.61 -12.71
C GLY A 34 -5.75 2.24 -11.54
N VAL A 35 -6.36 3.24 -10.91
CA VAL A 35 -7.30 2.99 -9.83
C VAL A 35 -8.66 2.60 -10.40
N ILE A 36 -9.12 1.40 -10.08
CA ILE A 36 -10.38 0.81 -10.55
C ILE A 36 -11.49 0.82 -9.49
N PHE A 37 -11.21 1.17 -8.23
CA PHE A 37 -12.23 1.23 -7.19
C PHE A 37 -12.69 2.66 -6.95
N GLY A 38 -14.01 2.86 -6.91
CA GLY A 38 -14.65 4.12 -6.57
C GLY A 38 -14.33 5.29 -7.52
N SER A 39 -15.18 6.31 -7.50
CA SER A 39 -14.96 7.51 -8.31
C SER A 39 -14.00 8.50 -7.64
N GLY A 40 -13.21 9.22 -8.44
CA GLY A 40 -12.43 10.39 -7.98
C GLY A 40 -11.07 10.06 -7.34
N ASN A 41 -10.68 8.79 -7.31
CA ASN A 41 -9.37 8.37 -6.83
C ASN A 41 -8.32 8.54 -7.94
N ALA A 42 -7.27 9.30 -7.67
CA ALA A 42 -6.14 9.46 -8.59
C ALA A 42 -5.22 8.24 -8.53
N ASN A 43 -4.58 7.94 -9.67
CA ASN A 43 -3.43 7.04 -9.68
C ASN A 43 -2.20 7.79 -9.17
N GLY A 44 -1.42 7.16 -8.31
CA GLY A 44 -0.19 7.76 -7.79
C GLY A 44 0.03 7.55 -6.30
N GLY A 45 1.24 7.85 -5.85
CA GLY A 45 1.62 7.71 -4.45
C GLY A 45 1.72 6.25 -4.02
N TRP A 46 1.87 5.30 -4.93
CA TRP A 46 2.00 3.88 -4.59
C TRP A 46 3.45 3.49 -4.27
N THR A 47 3.60 2.54 -3.37
CA THR A 47 4.82 1.75 -3.18
C THR A 47 4.58 0.40 -3.83
N ILE A 48 5.35 0.09 -4.89
CA ILE A 48 5.06 -1.01 -5.81
C ILE A 48 6.22 -1.98 -5.84
N ASP A 49 5.95 -3.27 -5.67
CA ASP A 49 6.86 -4.35 -6.07
C ASP A 49 6.38 -4.97 -7.38
N THR A 50 7.25 -4.93 -8.39
CA THR A 50 7.00 -5.53 -9.70
C THR A 50 7.94 -6.69 -9.96
N ASN A 51 7.38 -7.87 -10.15
CA ASN A 51 8.08 -9.04 -10.67
C ASN A 51 7.79 -9.21 -12.17
N SER A 52 8.65 -8.61 -12.99
CA SER A 52 8.50 -8.62 -14.46
C SER A 52 8.65 -10.01 -15.08
N SER A 53 9.27 -10.98 -14.40
CA SER A 53 9.45 -12.33 -14.95
C SER A 53 8.14 -13.13 -14.98
N ILE A 54 7.21 -12.83 -14.09
CA ILE A 54 5.89 -13.46 -14.03
C ILE A 54 4.73 -12.48 -14.29
N GLY A 55 5.03 -11.20 -14.48
CA GLY A 55 4.02 -10.16 -14.70
C GLY A 55 3.24 -9.78 -13.44
N LEU A 56 3.80 -9.96 -12.25
CA LEU A 56 3.14 -9.59 -10.99
C LEU A 56 3.48 -8.14 -10.60
N GLU A 57 2.47 -7.40 -10.16
CA GLU A 57 2.56 -6.09 -9.50
C GLU A 57 1.78 -6.15 -8.18
N LEU A 58 2.44 -5.83 -7.08
CA LEU A 58 1.81 -5.65 -5.76
C LEU A 58 2.03 -4.22 -5.32
N ALA A 59 0.99 -3.54 -4.87
CA ALA A 59 1.11 -2.16 -4.43
C ALA A 59 0.35 -1.87 -3.16
N LEU A 60 0.93 -0.99 -2.34
CA LEU A 60 0.33 -0.43 -1.14
C LEU A 60 0.50 1.09 -1.14
N ARG A 61 -0.50 1.81 -0.61
CA ARG A 61 -0.38 3.22 -0.25
C ARG A 61 -1.28 3.56 0.93
N ALA A 62 -1.09 4.76 1.48
CA ALA A 62 -2.05 5.38 2.37
C ALA A 62 -2.49 6.74 1.83
N LYS A 63 -3.68 7.19 2.21
CA LYS A 63 -4.22 8.50 1.79
C LYS A 63 -5.14 9.13 2.83
N VAL A 64 -5.28 10.45 2.75
CA VAL A 64 -6.27 11.20 3.53
C VAL A 64 -7.69 10.77 3.13
N ARG A 65 -8.47 10.31 4.11
CA ARG A 65 -9.86 9.86 3.93
C ARG A 65 -10.86 10.86 4.49
N PHE A 66 -10.51 11.58 5.56
CA PHE A 66 -11.43 12.45 6.29
C PHE A 66 -10.89 13.87 6.48
N PRO A 67 -11.77 14.86 6.69
CA PRO A 67 -13.25 14.77 6.73
C PRO A 67 -13.91 14.52 5.38
N THR A 68 -13.15 14.67 4.30
CA THR A 68 -13.54 14.31 2.94
C THR A 68 -12.40 13.55 2.27
N PRO A 69 -12.68 12.53 1.44
CA PRO A 69 -11.62 11.81 0.74
C PRO A 69 -10.81 12.75 -0.16
N GLN A 70 -9.48 12.63 -0.12
CA GLN A 70 -8.58 13.48 -0.91
C GLN A 70 -7.51 12.62 -1.59
N ASN A 71 -7.03 13.06 -2.75
CA ASN A 71 -5.84 12.50 -3.41
C ASN A 71 -4.55 13.08 -2.79
N GLN A 72 -4.50 13.08 -1.46
CA GLN A 72 -3.37 13.51 -0.66
C GLN A 72 -2.78 12.27 0.01
N PHE A 73 -1.66 11.80 -0.53
CA PHE A 73 -1.01 10.57 -0.08
C PHE A 73 -0.05 10.82 1.11
N ASN A 74 0.50 12.02 1.24
CA ASN A 74 1.47 12.37 2.30
C ASN A 74 2.69 11.44 2.36
N LEU A 75 3.17 10.98 1.21
CA LEU A 75 4.43 10.25 1.14
C LEU A 75 5.58 11.18 1.53
N SER A 76 6.22 10.90 2.65
CA SER A 76 7.28 11.73 3.21
C SER A 76 8.68 11.23 2.86
N SER A 77 8.83 9.92 2.63
CA SER A 77 10.07 9.28 2.17
C SER A 77 9.79 7.87 1.70
N ASN A 78 10.24 7.47 0.51
CA ASN A 78 10.11 6.11 -0.04
C ASN A 78 8.73 5.44 0.23
N ASN A 79 8.64 4.57 1.25
CA ASN A 79 7.43 3.84 1.64
C ASN A 79 6.77 4.37 2.92
N VAL A 80 7.16 5.55 3.40
CA VAL A 80 6.65 6.18 4.63
C VAL A 80 5.61 7.24 4.26
N TYR A 81 4.40 7.06 4.79
CA TYR A 81 3.26 7.95 4.64
C TYR A 81 2.96 8.60 5.99
N THR A 82 2.91 9.93 6.04
CA THR A 82 2.80 10.68 7.30
C THR A 82 1.45 11.36 7.45
N PHE A 83 0.71 11.04 8.51
CA PHE A 83 -0.59 11.64 8.80
C PHE A 83 -0.63 12.24 10.19
N GLN A 84 -1.57 13.15 10.40
CA GLN A 84 -1.90 13.58 11.75
C GLN A 84 -2.61 12.43 12.48
N SER A 85 -2.20 12.17 13.73
CA SER A 85 -3.00 11.36 14.64
C SER A 85 -4.31 12.08 14.97
N GLY A 86 -5.32 11.29 15.29
CA GLY A 86 -6.65 11.78 15.65
C GLY A 86 -7.74 10.95 15.00
N ALA A 87 -8.86 10.85 15.72
CA ALA A 87 -10.08 10.27 15.19
C ALA A 87 -10.64 11.15 14.06
N ALA A 88 -11.24 10.50 13.07
CA ALA A 88 -11.94 11.17 12.00
C ALA A 88 -13.16 11.92 12.53
N SER A 89 -13.52 12.98 11.82
CA SER A 89 -14.81 13.62 11.95
C SER A 89 -15.63 13.39 10.68
N GLY A 90 -16.92 13.11 10.84
CA GLY A 90 -17.83 12.91 9.72
C GLY A 90 -19.23 12.53 10.17
N SER A 91 -20.17 12.50 9.22
CA SER A 91 -21.59 12.28 9.48
C SER A 91 -22.08 10.86 9.17
N SER A 92 -21.25 10.02 8.54
CA SER A 92 -21.62 8.63 8.26
C SER A 92 -21.67 7.83 9.56
N SER A 93 -22.69 6.98 9.71
CA SER A 93 -22.95 6.23 10.96
C SER A 93 -21.87 5.21 11.33
N TRP A 94 -21.00 4.85 10.39
CA TRP A 94 -19.88 3.94 10.62
C TRP A 94 -18.62 4.65 11.11
N ILE A 95 -18.58 5.99 11.07
CA ILE A 95 -17.45 6.76 11.59
C ILE A 95 -17.61 6.86 13.10
N THR A 96 -16.61 6.38 13.84
CA THR A 96 -16.57 6.41 15.31
C THR A 96 -15.31 7.13 15.81
N SER A 97 -15.12 7.14 17.13
CA SER A 97 -13.88 7.63 17.75
C SER A 97 -12.64 6.78 17.40
N GLU A 98 -12.83 5.62 16.78
CA GLU A 98 -11.74 4.71 16.42
C GLU A 98 -11.35 4.80 14.94
N THR A 99 -12.10 5.57 14.14
CA THR A 99 -11.78 5.80 12.72
C THR A 99 -10.56 6.71 12.58
N PRO A 100 -9.45 6.31 11.92
CA PRO A 100 -8.38 7.25 11.57
C PRO A 100 -8.79 8.24 10.47
N ASN A 101 -8.10 9.37 10.40
CA ASN A 101 -8.25 10.36 9.32
C ASN A 101 -7.79 9.87 7.93
N TRP A 102 -7.17 8.70 7.87
CA TRP A 102 -6.56 8.12 6.67
C TRP A 102 -7.05 6.69 6.45
N ASN A 103 -6.97 6.24 5.20
CA ASN A 103 -7.14 4.84 4.84
C ASN A 103 -5.83 4.32 4.23
N PHE A 104 -5.64 3.01 4.30
CA PHE A 104 -4.68 2.31 3.45
C PHE A 104 -5.40 1.70 2.25
N GLU A 105 -4.65 1.47 1.18
CA GLU A 105 -5.17 0.94 -0.07
C GLU A 105 -4.18 -0.07 -0.62
N TYR A 106 -4.70 -1.08 -1.31
CA TYR A 106 -3.90 -2.09 -1.98
C TYR A 106 -4.32 -2.26 -3.43
N SER A 107 -3.37 -2.69 -4.26
CA SER A 107 -3.59 -3.15 -5.62
C SER A 107 -2.79 -4.41 -5.89
N ILE A 108 -3.41 -5.36 -6.56
CA ILE A 108 -2.77 -6.58 -7.05
C ILE A 108 -3.06 -6.66 -8.54
N ASN A 109 -2.02 -6.81 -9.35
CA ASN A 109 -2.13 -7.18 -10.76
C ASN A 109 -1.26 -8.40 -11.05
N THR A 110 -1.85 -9.54 -11.39
CA THR A 110 -1.12 -10.79 -11.68
C THR A 110 -0.65 -10.91 -13.12
N ASP A 111 -1.05 -9.99 -13.99
CA ASP A 111 -0.67 -9.97 -15.40
C ASP A 111 -0.47 -8.53 -15.86
N LEU A 112 0.62 -7.92 -15.39
CA LEU A 112 1.00 -6.52 -15.57
C LEU A 112 1.01 -6.08 -17.05
N THR A 113 1.34 -6.99 -17.97
CA THR A 113 1.35 -6.68 -19.41
C THR A 113 0.05 -7.07 -20.13
N GLY A 114 -0.87 -7.75 -19.45
CA GLY A 114 -2.11 -8.29 -20.02
C GLY A 114 -1.89 -9.45 -21.02
N SER A 115 -0.71 -10.08 -20.98
CA SER A 115 -0.31 -11.13 -21.94
C SER A 115 0.19 -12.41 -21.27
N GLY A 116 0.42 -12.40 -19.96
CA GLY A 116 0.86 -13.55 -19.17
C GLY A 116 -0.28 -14.54 -18.86
N GLY A 117 -1.53 -14.07 -18.87
CA GLY A 117 -2.72 -14.89 -18.69
C GLY A 117 -3.02 -15.29 -17.24
N ALA A 118 -2.11 -15.04 -16.31
CA ALA A 118 -2.29 -15.36 -14.89
C ALA A 118 -3.48 -14.61 -14.28
N LYS A 119 -4.19 -15.29 -13.38
CA LYS A 119 -5.38 -14.81 -12.68
C LYS A 119 -5.08 -14.62 -11.20
N LEU A 120 -5.94 -13.89 -10.52
CA LEU A 120 -5.76 -13.61 -9.09
C LEU A 120 -5.74 -14.91 -8.27
N ASP A 121 -6.54 -15.91 -8.63
CA ASP A 121 -6.62 -17.16 -7.88
C ASP A 121 -5.46 -18.15 -8.14
N ASP A 122 -4.57 -17.86 -9.11
CA ASP A 122 -3.33 -18.61 -9.33
C ASP A 122 -2.32 -18.45 -8.17
N TYR A 123 -2.52 -17.43 -7.32
CA TYR A 123 -1.66 -17.12 -6.19
C TYR A 123 -2.43 -17.11 -4.85
N PHE A 124 -1.66 -17.08 -3.77
CA PHE A 124 -2.13 -16.82 -2.42
C PHE A 124 -1.55 -15.52 -1.91
N TYR A 125 -2.33 -14.75 -1.17
CA TYR A 125 -1.89 -13.45 -0.69
C TYR A 125 -1.96 -13.39 0.82
N VAL A 126 -1.03 -12.64 1.40
CA VAL A 126 -1.09 -12.26 2.81
C VAL A 126 -0.96 -10.76 2.87
N LEU A 127 -2.05 -10.10 3.24
CA LEU A 127 -2.05 -8.73 3.73
C LEU A 127 -1.94 -8.79 5.26
N GLN A 128 -0.91 -8.13 5.78
CA GLN A 128 -0.63 -8.08 7.20
C GLN A 128 -0.61 -6.63 7.67
N LEU A 129 -1.28 -6.39 8.79
CA LEU A 129 -1.41 -5.06 9.39
C LEU A 129 -0.73 -5.02 10.76
N ASP A 130 0.00 -3.95 11.06
CA ASP A 130 0.55 -3.68 12.39
C ASP A 130 -0.39 -2.77 13.19
N PHE A 131 -0.72 -3.17 14.42
CA PHE A 131 -1.53 -2.38 15.35
C PHE A 131 -0.70 -1.84 16.53
N ASN A 132 0.60 -2.14 16.58
CA ASN A 132 1.48 -1.69 17.65
C ASN A 132 2.16 -0.35 17.28
N PRO A 133 1.76 0.78 17.90
CA PRO A 133 2.32 2.09 17.58
C PRO A 133 3.81 2.24 17.94
N ALA A 134 4.36 1.36 18.78
CA ALA A 134 5.77 1.40 19.19
C ALA A 134 6.73 0.98 18.05
N GLY A 135 6.19 0.49 16.93
CA GLY A 135 6.96 -0.11 15.85
C GLY A 135 7.56 -1.46 16.22
N GLY A 136 8.35 -2.02 15.31
CA GLY A 136 8.93 -3.36 15.41
C GLY A 136 8.35 -4.30 14.35
N ALA A 137 8.50 -5.60 14.57
CA ALA A 137 7.93 -6.59 13.64
C ALA A 137 6.40 -6.48 13.64
N ILE A 138 5.80 -6.50 12.44
CA ILE A 138 4.35 -6.42 12.26
C ILE A 138 3.65 -7.44 13.17
N ALA A 139 2.85 -6.94 14.12
CA ALA A 139 2.11 -7.73 15.08
C ALA A 139 0.61 -7.40 14.97
N GLY A 140 -0.11 -8.20 14.18
CA GLY A 140 -1.53 -7.99 13.95
C GLY A 140 -2.14 -9.02 12.98
N PRO A 141 -3.37 -8.76 12.49
CA PRO A 141 -4.09 -9.70 11.65
C PRO A 141 -3.36 -9.97 10.33
N LYS A 142 -3.47 -11.22 9.89
CA LYS A 142 -3.05 -11.73 8.59
C LYS A 142 -4.27 -12.31 7.90
N PHE A 143 -4.46 -11.97 6.63
CA PHE A 143 -5.58 -12.48 5.86
C PHE A 143 -5.24 -12.46 4.37
N ASP A 144 -5.98 -13.23 3.60
CA ASP A 144 -5.94 -13.14 2.15
C ASP A 144 -7.01 -12.12 1.69
N PRO A 145 -6.60 -10.95 1.14
CA PRO A 145 -7.53 -9.89 0.76
C PRO A 145 -8.54 -10.30 -0.33
N ILE A 146 -8.28 -11.37 -1.08
CA ILE A 146 -9.18 -11.85 -2.15
C ILE A 146 -9.96 -13.13 -1.78
N ARG A 147 -9.72 -13.71 -0.59
CA ARG A 147 -10.43 -14.92 -0.11
C ARG A 147 -11.22 -14.63 1.17
N PRO A 148 -12.53 -14.31 1.05
CA PRO A 148 -13.36 -13.86 2.16
C PRO A 148 -13.44 -14.82 3.34
N LEU A 149 -13.38 -16.13 3.07
CA LEU A 149 -13.48 -17.18 4.08
C LEU A 149 -12.24 -17.27 4.98
N SER A 150 -11.16 -16.56 4.63
CA SER A 150 -9.96 -16.41 5.47
C SER A 150 -10.01 -15.17 6.36
N HIS A 151 -11.06 -14.35 6.23
CA HIS A 151 -11.16 -13.09 6.97
C HIS A 151 -11.48 -13.35 8.45
N PRO A 152 -10.72 -12.79 9.40
CA PRO A 152 -10.92 -13.02 10.83
C PRO A 152 -12.14 -12.32 11.45
N LEU A 153 -13.05 -11.74 10.63
CA LEU A 153 -14.20 -10.97 11.10
C LEU A 153 -15.50 -11.61 10.61
N ASP A 154 -16.39 -11.92 11.54
CA ASP A 154 -17.79 -12.20 11.23
C ASP A 154 -18.45 -10.93 10.65
N GLY A 155 -19.03 -11.04 9.45
CA GLY A 155 -19.70 -9.93 8.78
C GLY A 155 -18.78 -8.96 8.01
N PHE A 156 -17.52 -9.35 7.75
CA PHE A 156 -16.64 -8.61 6.84
C PHE A 156 -17.33 -8.36 5.50
N THR A 157 -17.49 -7.11 5.08
CA THR A 157 -18.01 -6.86 3.73
C THR A 157 -16.90 -7.04 2.74
N VAL A 158 -17.05 -8.01 1.84
CA VAL A 158 -16.20 -8.13 0.67
C VAL A 158 -16.75 -7.15 -0.35
N ASP A 159 -15.95 -6.16 -0.71
CA ASP A 159 -16.32 -5.11 -1.67
C ASP A 159 -15.12 -4.69 -2.54
N ASN A 160 -14.17 -5.61 -2.74
CA ASN A 160 -13.04 -5.33 -3.63
C ASN A 160 -13.55 -5.12 -5.06
N SER A 161 -12.94 -4.18 -5.75
CA SER A 161 -13.12 -4.03 -7.20
C SER A 161 -12.26 -5.08 -7.92
N TYR A 162 -12.83 -5.71 -8.95
CA TYR A 162 -12.16 -6.68 -9.81
C TYR A 162 -12.20 -6.23 -11.27
N GLY A 163 -11.16 -6.58 -12.02
CA GLY A 163 -11.08 -6.33 -13.46
C GLY A 163 -9.79 -6.81 -14.11
N ASP A 164 -9.50 -6.22 -15.26
CA ASP A 164 -8.30 -6.46 -16.06
C ASP A 164 -7.52 -5.19 -16.38
N ASN A 165 -6.46 -5.29 -17.19
CA ASN A 165 -5.61 -4.15 -17.56
C ASN A 165 -6.29 -3.12 -18.48
N SER A 166 -7.55 -3.34 -18.85
CA SER A 166 -8.39 -2.37 -19.56
C SER A 166 -9.47 -1.74 -18.67
N THR A 167 -9.62 -2.26 -17.45
CA THR A 167 -10.66 -1.85 -16.53
C THR A 167 -10.38 -0.48 -15.94
N THR A 168 -11.44 0.30 -15.78
CA THR A 168 -11.45 1.61 -15.12
C THR A 168 -12.43 1.59 -13.95
N SER A 169 -12.44 2.62 -13.12
CA SER A 169 -13.44 2.77 -12.05
C SER A 169 -14.89 2.98 -12.50
N ALA A 170 -15.13 3.05 -13.81
CA ALA A 170 -16.46 3.05 -14.39
C ALA A 170 -16.91 1.66 -14.88
N THR A 171 -16.00 0.68 -14.94
CA THR A 171 -16.23 -0.63 -15.57
C THR A 171 -15.81 -1.79 -14.68
N ASP A 172 -15.36 -1.51 -13.47
CA ASP A 172 -15.00 -2.55 -12.51
C ASP A 172 -16.23 -3.34 -12.08
N THR A 173 -15.98 -4.54 -11.54
CA THR A 173 -17.01 -5.32 -10.87
C THR A 173 -16.66 -5.42 -9.40
N VAL A 174 -17.52 -4.90 -8.54
CA VAL A 174 -17.39 -5.04 -7.09
C VAL A 174 -17.83 -6.44 -6.69
N GLY A 175 -16.93 -7.18 -6.05
CA GLY A 175 -17.22 -8.51 -5.53
C GLY A 175 -18.05 -8.47 -4.26
N ASP A 176 -18.70 -9.59 -3.96
CA ASP A 176 -19.30 -9.93 -2.68
C ASP A 176 -18.83 -11.33 -2.26
N PHE A 177 -19.32 -11.85 -1.12
CA PHE A 177 -18.95 -13.20 -0.67
C PHE A 177 -19.22 -14.31 -1.70
N ALA A 178 -20.30 -14.20 -2.48
CA ALA A 178 -20.72 -15.24 -3.41
C ALA A 178 -19.96 -15.16 -4.74
N THR A 179 -19.64 -13.96 -5.19
CA THR A 179 -19.06 -13.67 -6.51
C THR A 179 -17.53 -13.62 -6.49
N THR A 180 -16.92 -13.27 -5.35
CA THR A 180 -15.47 -13.09 -5.23
C THR A 180 -14.63 -14.27 -5.75
N PRO A 181 -14.95 -15.55 -5.43
CA PRO A 181 -14.17 -16.66 -5.97
C PRO A 181 -14.18 -16.72 -7.50
N ALA A 182 -15.33 -16.46 -8.13
CA ALA A 182 -15.46 -16.45 -9.58
C ALA A 182 -14.77 -15.23 -10.21
N LEU A 183 -14.84 -14.07 -9.55
CA LEU A 183 -14.16 -12.86 -9.99
C LEU A 183 -12.64 -13.02 -9.91
N ALA A 184 -12.10 -13.60 -8.84
CA ALA A 184 -10.67 -13.88 -8.72
C ALA A 184 -10.16 -14.85 -9.81
N ALA A 185 -10.98 -15.85 -10.18
CA ALA A 185 -10.64 -16.79 -11.26
C ALA A 185 -10.72 -16.18 -12.67
N ALA A 186 -11.52 -15.12 -12.85
CA ALA A 186 -11.75 -14.48 -14.15
C ALA A 186 -10.85 -13.27 -14.41
N ASN A 187 -10.37 -12.62 -13.35
CA ASN A 187 -9.69 -11.34 -13.40
C ASN A 187 -8.23 -11.44 -12.94
N ASN A 188 -7.42 -10.46 -13.35
CA ASN A 188 -6.02 -10.36 -12.93
C ASN A 188 -5.77 -9.10 -12.07
N VAL A 189 -6.74 -8.20 -11.94
CA VAL A 189 -6.63 -6.97 -11.14
C VAL A 189 -7.65 -6.99 -10.01
N THR A 190 -7.22 -6.67 -8.80
CA THR A 190 -8.12 -6.30 -7.69
C THR A 190 -7.56 -5.21 -6.81
N GLN A 191 -8.45 -4.36 -6.29
CA GLN A 191 -8.10 -3.20 -5.49
C GLN A 191 -9.17 -2.89 -4.44
N ASN A 192 -8.74 -2.31 -3.31
CA ASN A 192 -9.67 -1.77 -2.30
C ASN A 192 -9.01 -0.69 -1.42
N SER A 193 -9.83 0.07 -0.70
CA SER A 193 -9.48 1.07 0.30
C SER A 193 -10.09 0.70 1.64
N GLN A 194 -9.28 0.54 2.68
CA GLN A 194 -9.74 0.09 3.98
C GLN A 194 -9.31 1.01 5.11
N SER A 195 -10.16 1.08 6.14
CA SER A 195 -9.87 1.77 7.38
C SER A 195 -9.42 0.75 8.44
N TYR A 196 -8.49 1.18 9.32
CA TYR A 196 -8.05 0.35 10.44
C TYR A 196 -9.18 0.01 11.42
N GLU A 197 -10.18 0.90 11.56
CA GLU A 197 -11.33 0.66 12.43
C GLU A 197 -12.08 -0.63 12.09
N PHE A 198 -12.11 -1.00 10.81
CA PHE A 198 -12.79 -2.21 10.36
C PHE A 198 -12.21 -3.47 11.01
N TRP A 199 -11.02 -3.39 11.60
CA TRP A 199 -10.28 -4.49 12.21
C TRP A 199 -10.32 -4.50 13.74
N ASN A 200 -11.02 -3.55 14.37
CA ASN A 200 -11.01 -3.39 15.84
C ASN A 200 -11.57 -4.57 16.62
N ASN A 201 -12.40 -5.40 15.98
CA ASN A 201 -12.89 -6.65 16.59
C ASN A 201 -11.83 -7.76 16.64
N VAL A 202 -10.69 -7.61 15.94
CA VAL A 202 -9.56 -8.56 15.93
C VAL A 202 -8.37 -7.98 16.68
N SER A 203 -8.07 -6.70 16.47
CA SER A 203 -7.01 -5.99 17.16
C SER A 203 -7.41 -4.53 17.33
N SER A 204 -7.36 -4.02 18.55
CA SER A 204 -7.77 -2.64 18.86
C SER A 204 -6.80 -1.63 18.25
N PHE A 205 -7.33 -0.68 17.48
CA PHE A 205 -6.62 0.49 17.00
C PHE A 205 -7.12 1.76 17.69
N ASP A 206 -6.20 2.58 18.19
CA ASP A 206 -6.50 3.91 18.70
C ASP A 206 -5.91 4.97 17.75
N PRO A 207 -6.74 5.71 16.99
CA PRO A 207 -6.25 6.68 16.03
C PRO A 207 -5.57 7.89 16.68
N THR A 208 -5.73 8.09 18.00
CA THR A 208 -5.16 9.25 18.73
C THR A 208 -3.73 9.02 19.20
N VAL A 209 -3.25 7.78 19.16
CA VAL A 209 -1.89 7.42 19.55
C VAL A 209 -0.94 7.69 18.39
N ASN A 210 0.12 8.46 18.66
CA ASN A 210 1.21 8.63 17.70
C ASN A 210 2.06 7.36 17.64
N GLY A 211 2.46 6.98 16.44
CA GLY A 211 3.24 5.78 16.22
C GLY A 211 3.49 5.48 14.76
N THR A 212 4.14 4.36 14.52
CA THR A 212 4.39 3.83 13.19
C THR A 212 3.70 2.49 13.05
N TYR A 213 2.93 2.33 11.98
CA TYR A 213 2.22 1.09 11.66
C TYR A 213 2.74 0.58 10.32
N GLU A 214 3.37 -0.60 10.31
CA GLU A 214 3.79 -1.24 9.07
C GLU A 214 2.67 -2.11 8.49
N LEU A 215 2.47 -2.01 7.17
CA LEU A 215 1.58 -2.89 6.42
C LEU A 215 2.40 -3.62 5.37
N SER A 216 2.16 -4.91 5.17
CA SER A 216 2.81 -5.68 4.12
C SER A 216 1.81 -6.49 3.30
N LEU A 217 2.09 -6.60 2.00
CA LEU A 217 1.34 -7.42 1.06
C LEU A 217 2.33 -8.36 0.39
N THR A 218 2.10 -9.67 0.54
CA THR A 218 2.97 -10.71 -0.01
C THR A 218 2.14 -11.65 -0.87
N ALA A 219 2.67 -12.03 -2.03
CA ALA A 219 2.10 -13.06 -2.90
C ALA A 219 2.94 -14.32 -2.86
N PHE A 220 2.26 -15.47 -2.88
CA PHE A 220 2.84 -16.81 -2.83
C PHE A 220 2.34 -17.67 -3.97
N THR A 221 3.18 -18.57 -4.46
CA THR A 221 2.74 -19.68 -5.33
C THR A 221 1.91 -20.70 -4.55
N SER A 222 1.31 -21.65 -5.26
CA SER A 222 0.57 -22.77 -4.66
C SER A 222 1.41 -23.70 -3.78
N ILE A 223 2.74 -23.67 -3.92
CA ILE A 223 3.67 -24.42 -3.05
C ILE A 223 4.26 -23.57 -1.92
N GLY A 224 3.81 -22.32 -1.77
CA GLY A 224 4.19 -21.43 -0.67
C GLY A 224 5.47 -20.62 -0.90
N GLU A 225 5.97 -20.53 -2.13
CA GLU A 225 7.13 -19.69 -2.45
C GLU A 225 6.70 -18.23 -2.63
N ILE A 226 7.44 -17.28 -2.04
CA ILE A 226 7.20 -15.85 -2.23
C ILE A 226 7.57 -15.46 -3.66
N VAL A 227 6.65 -14.79 -4.34
CA VAL A 227 6.83 -14.29 -5.72
C VAL A 227 6.75 -12.76 -5.85
N GLY A 228 6.30 -12.09 -4.80
CA GLY A 228 6.33 -10.64 -4.68
C GLY A 228 6.02 -10.21 -3.25
N GLN A 229 6.58 -9.08 -2.83
CA GLN A 229 6.32 -8.48 -1.53
C GLN A 229 6.54 -6.97 -1.56
N THR A 230 5.57 -6.22 -1.04
CA THR A 230 5.70 -4.77 -0.79
C THR A 230 5.29 -4.44 0.64
N SER A 231 5.84 -3.38 1.22
CA SER A 231 5.43 -2.86 2.52
C SER A 231 5.48 -1.34 2.60
N ILE A 232 4.60 -0.77 3.41
CA ILE A 232 4.54 0.66 3.71
C ILE A 232 4.56 0.87 5.23
N ILE A 233 5.00 2.06 5.63
CA ILE A 233 4.91 2.54 7.00
C ILE A 233 3.95 3.71 7.02
N VAL A 234 2.92 3.64 7.84
CA VAL A 234 2.07 4.78 8.18
C VAL A 234 2.55 5.37 9.49
N ALA A 235 3.16 6.54 9.42
CA ALA A 235 3.61 7.31 10.58
C ALA A 235 2.54 8.33 10.97
N THR A 236 2.04 8.23 12.20
CA THR A 236 1.10 9.21 12.77
C THR A 236 1.87 10.16 13.69
N VAL A 237 1.67 11.46 13.47
CA VAL A 237 2.35 12.53 14.22
C VAL A 237 1.34 13.47 14.86
N PRO A 238 1.70 14.15 15.97
CA PRO A 238 0.83 15.16 16.56
C PRO A 238 0.51 16.26 15.56
N GLU A 239 -0.66 16.89 15.72
CA GLU A 239 -0.92 18.17 15.06
C GLU A 239 0.16 19.18 15.44
N ALA A 240 0.70 19.89 14.45
CA ALA A 240 1.69 20.94 14.69
C ALA A 240 1.05 22.05 15.55
N SER A 241 1.48 22.16 16.80
CA SER A 241 0.96 23.19 17.71
C SER A 241 1.22 24.60 17.14
N PRO A 242 0.18 25.44 16.94
CA PRO A 242 0.32 26.81 16.40
C PRO A 242 1.18 27.75 17.26
N VAL A 243 1.49 27.37 18.50
CA VAL A 243 2.20 28.20 19.50
C VAL A 243 3.66 28.49 19.08
N LEU A 244 4.29 27.66 18.24
CA LEU A 244 5.67 27.91 17.79
C LEU A 244 5.77 29.00 16.70
N ILE A 245 4.72 29.26 15.94
CA ILE A 245 4.71 30.29 14.88
C ILE A 245 4.45 31.68 15.48
N GLY A 246 3.64 31.76 16.54
CA GLY A 246 3.35 33.02 17.24
C GLY A 246 4.55 33.61 17.98
N SER A 247 5.42 32.77 18.55
CA SER A 247 6.59 33.20 19.32
C SER A 247 7.75 33.70 18.46
N LEU A 248 7.89 33.20 17.22
CA LEU A 248 8.87 33.72 16.26
C LEU A 248 8.49 35.11 15.73
N MET A 249 7.19 35.37 15.58
CA MET A 249 6.68 36.66 15.09
C MET A 249 6.75 37.76 16.16
N THR A 250 6.62 37.43 17.45
CA THR A 250 6.74 38.44 18.54
C THR A 250 8.18 38.85 18.81
N ALA A 251 9.15 37.97 18.59
CA ALA A 251 10.57 38.30 18.71
C ALA A 251 11.06 39.21 17.57
N GLY A 252 10.50 39.07 16.35
CA GLY A 252 10.88 39.86 15.18
C GLY A 252 10.53 41.35 15.28
N PHE A 253 9.38 41.70 15.88
CA PHE A 253 8.97 43.10 16.04
C PHE A 253 9.62 43.79 17.25
N GLY A 254 10.01 43.05 18.30
CA GLY A 254 10.69 43.61 19.48
C GLY A 254 12.10 44.14 19.20
N LEU A 255 12.81 43.58 18.22
CA LEU A 255 14.17 44.00 17.86
C LEU A 255 14.21 45.19 16.90
N VAL A 256 13.12 45.49 16.18
CA VAL A 256 13.07 46.59 15.21
C VAL A 256 12.80 47.96 15.88
N TYR A 257 12.27 47.99 17.10
CA TYR A 257 11.92 49.26 17.77
C TYR A 257 13.08 49.94 18.54
N ARG A 258 14.26 49.30 18.67
CA ARG A 258 15.36 49.84 19.49
C ARG A 258 16.53 50.34 18.67
N ARG A 259 16.29 51.26 17.74
CA ARG A 259 17.34 52.11 17.15
C ARG A 259 16.76 53.38 16.53
N ARG A 260 16.63 54.45 17.34
CA ARG A 260 16.98 55.84 16.99
C ARG A 260 16.56 56.81 18.09
N SER A 261 17.56 57.40 18.76
CA SER A 261 17.55 58.77 19.27
C SER A 261 18.95 59.07 19.84
N GLU A 262 19.90 59.39 18.96
CA GLU A 262 20.99 60.29 19.33
C GLU A 262 20.72 61.62 18.63
N SER A 263 20.50 62.67 19.42
CA SER A 263 20.61 64.06 18.97
C SER A 263 21.03 64.94 20.14
N THR A 264 22.33 65.27 20.13
CA THR A 264 22.90 66.62 20.25
C THR A 264 22.49 67.50 21.45
N GLU A 265 23.42 67.73 22.38
CA GLU A 265 23.55 68.99 23.12
C GLU A 265 25.03 69.34 23.34
N GLY A 266 25.40 70.61 23.08
CA GLY A 266 26.63 71.26 23.54
C GLY A 266 27.67 71.57 22.47
#